data_AF-A0A9W8ZMW5-F1
#
_entry.id   AF-A0A9W8ZMW5-F1
#
_cell.length_a   1.000
_cell.length_b   1.000
_cell.length_c   1.000
_cell.angle_alpha   90.00
_cell.angle_beta   90.00
_cell.angle_gamma   90.00
#
_symmetry.space_group_name_H-M   'P 1'
#
loop_
_entity.id
_entity.type
_entity.pdbx_description
1 polymer ?
#
loop_
_entity_poly.entity_id
_entity_poly.type
_entity_poly.pdbx_seq_one_letter_code
_entity_poly.pdbx_strand_id
1 'polypeptide(L)'
;MAECMRLLLPALQATALVAPSLYTGLTFTYSHVVIPPITTHAPSKLLAKQWLQAYQFAPAFVAPLILLGTASNGLLSYLTNGVPSYSSVLYATAAVLTASIIPYTALYMEPGVNGAGKWKAQELLRGEFELQGAGQGTDKDTAKVSWKSWAETVDMKTIAELWAKTNAWRYIITGVATLISATATITMA
;
A
#
# COMPACT_ATOMS: atom_id res chain seq x y z
N MET A 1 -0.52 -16.31 -32.79
CA MET A 1 -0.35 -14.97 -32.17
C MET A 1 -1.69 -14.29 -31.89
N ALA A 2 -2.60 -14.19 -32.87
CA ALA A 2 -3.93 -13.58 -32.69
C ALA A 2 -4.81 -14.27 -31.62
N GLU A 3 -4.78 -15.60 -31.53
CA GLU A 3 -5.58 -16.37 -30.57
C GLU A 3 -5.08 -16.22 -29.12
N CYS A 4 -3.76 -16.19 -28.93
CA CYS A 4 -3.15 -15.92 -27.63
C CYS A 4 -3.49 -14.50 -27.14
N MET A 5 -3.49 -13.51 -28.03
CA MET A 5 -3.94 -12.15 -27.71
C MET A 5 -5.42 -12.08 -27.31
N ARG A 6 -6.30 -12.87 -27.95
CA ARG A 6 -7.74 -12.90 -27.63
C ARG A 6 -8.03 -13.38 -26.21
N LEU A 7 -7.22 -14.29 -25.67
CA LEU A 7 -7.36 -14.77 -24.29
C LEU A 7 -6.58 -13.92 -23.28
N LEU A 8 -5.43 -13.39 -23.69
CA LEU A 8 -4.56 -12.61 -22.81
C LEU A 8 -5.14 -11.23 -22.47
N LEU A 9 -5.75 -10.54 -23.44
CA LEU A 9 -6.23 -9.17 -23.24
C LEU A 9 -7.31 -9.06 -22.13
N PRO A 10 -8.37 -9.89 -22.13
CA PRO A 10 -9.38 -9.84 -21.08
C PRO A 10 -8.83 -10.22 -19.70
N ALA A 11 -7.91 -11.19 -19.63
CA ALA A 11 -7.26 -11.59 -18.39
C ALA A 11 -6.39 -10.47 -17.81
N LEU A 12 -5.66 -9.74 -18.67
CA LEU A 12 -4.89 -8.57 -18.26
C LEU A 12 -5.80 -7.44 -17.79
N GLN A 13 -6.90 -7.16 -18.48
CA GLN A 13 -7.87 -6.13 -18.08
C GLN A 13 -8.49 -6.46 -16.72
N ALA A 14 -8.92 -7.71 -16.52
CA ALA A 14 -9.44 -8.18 -15.25
C ALA A 14 -8.41 -8.00 -14.13
N THR A 15 -7.15 -8.38 -14.37
CA THR A 15 -6.07 -8.23 -13.37
C THR A 15 -5.75 -6.75 -13.08
N ALA A 16 -5.72 -5.92 -14.11
CA ALA A 16 -5.47 -4.48 -14.05
C ALA A 16 -6.54 -3.73 -13.25
N LEU A 17 -7.76 -4.27 -13.16
CA LEU A 17 -8.85 -3.75 -12.35
C LEU A 17 -8.89 -4.35 -10.95
N VAL A 18 -8.86 -5.68 -10.84
CA VAL A 18 -9.07 -6.39 -9.57
C VAL A 18 -7.94 -6.13 -8.59
N ALA A 19 -6.68 -6.15 -9.03
CA ALA A 19 -5.54 -5.99 -8.13
C ALA A 19 -5.50 -4.61 -7.42
N PRO A 20 -5.57 -3.46 -8.12
CA PRO A 20 -5.62 -2.16 -7.46
C PRO A 20 -6.95 -1.93 -6.72
N SER A 21 -8.07 -2.53 -7.15
CA SER A 21 -9.36 -2.47 -6.42
C SER A 21 -9.27 -3.15 -5.06
N LEU A 22 -8.74 -4.37 -5.00
CA LEU A 22 -8.53 -5.10 -3.75
C LEU A 22 -7.60 -4.33 -2.82
N TYR A 23 -6.50 -3.79 -3.36
CA TYR A 23 -5.58 -2.97 -2.58
C TYR A 23 -6.23 -1.70 -2.02
N THR A 24 -7.07 -1.04 -2.83
CA THR A 24 -7.87 0.11 -2.41
C THR A 24 -8.78 -0.25 -1.23
N GLY A 25 -9.54 -1.35 -1.36
CA GLY A 25 -10.45 -1.83 -0.31
C GLY A 25 -9.73 -2.19 0.99
N LEU A 26 -8.61 -2.92 0.92
CA LEU A 26 -7.81 -3.28 2.09
C LEU A 26 -7.25 -2.05 2.81
N THR A 27 -6.70 -1.12 2.04
CA THR A 27 -6.11 0.11 2.59
C THR A 27 -7.17 1.00 3.22
N PHE A 28 -8.32 1.18 2.56
CA PHE A 28 -9.48 1.87 3.13
C PHE A 28 -9.93 1.21 4.44
N THR A 29 -10.03 -0.11 4.46
CA THR A 29 -10.46 -0.90 5.62
C THR A 29 -9.51 -0.67 6.80
N TYR A 30 -8.19 -0.71 6.59
CA TYR A 30 -7.24 -0.38 7.65
C TYR A 30 -7.47 1.02 8.20
N SER A 31 -7.55 2.03 7.32
CA SER A 31 -7.62 3.44 7.74
C SER A 31 -8.94 3.83 8.39
N HIS A 32 -10.06 3.23 8.00
CA HIS A 32 -11.40 3.69 8.41
C HIS A 32 -12.22 2.68 9.19
N VAL A 33 -11.90 1.38 9.12
CA VAL A 33 -12.69 0.32 9.76
C VAL A 33 -11.91 -0.33 10.90
N VAL A 34 -10.59 -0.55 10.74
CA VAL A 34 -9.77 -1.27 11.72
C VAL A 34 -9.15 -0.33 12.74
N ILE A 35 -8.44 0.71 12.30
CA ILE A 35 -7.67 1.56 13.23
C ILE A 35 -8.56 2.32 14.22
N PRO A 36 -9.66 3.00 13.82
CA PRO A 36 -10.46 3.80 14.75
C PRO A 36 -10.99 3.05 15.99
N PRO A 37 -11.59 1.84 15.88
CA PRO A 37 -12.05 1.14 17.08
C PRO A 37 -10.89 0.65 17.96
N ILE A 38 -9.78 0.17 17.38
CA ILE A 38 -8.66 -0.30 18.20
C ILE A 38 -7.95 0.86 18.91
N THR A 39 -7.84 2.04 18.29
CA THR A 39 -7.25 3.22 18.95
C THR A 39 -8.17 3.83 20.01
N THR A 40 -9.48 3.58 19.90
CA THR A 40 -10.46 4.05 20.89
C THR A 40 -10.49 3.16 22.14
N HIS A 41 -10.32 1.85 21.97
CA HIS A 41 -10.62 0.89 23.04
C HIS A 41 -9.42 0.06 23.53
N ALA A 42 -8.37 -0.13 22.74
CA ALA A 42 -7.26 -0.99 23.13
C ALA A 42 -6.28 -0.25 24.07
N PRO A 43 -5.85 -0.87 25.18
CA PRO A 43 -4.74 -0.37 25.98
C PRO A 43 -3.45 -0.29 25.14
N SER A 44 -2.55 0.65 25.47
CA SER A 44 -1.36 0.96 24.66
C SER A 44 -0.53 -0.27 24.24
N LYS A 45 -0.28 -1.21 25.17
CA LYS A 45 0.47 -2.45 24.89
C LYS A 45 -0.27 -3.37 23.91
N LEU A 46 -1.59 -3.51 24.05
CA LEU A 46 -2.40 -4.32 23.13
C LEU A 46 -2.49 -3.66 21.75
N LEU A 47 -2.66 -2.34 21.72
CA LEU A 47 -2.66 -1.56 20.48
C LEU A 47 -1.34 -1.73 19.72
N ALA A 48 -0.20 -1.70 20.41
CA ALA A 48 1.11 -1.93 19.80
C ALA A 48 1.20 -3.30 19.13
N LYS A 49 0.70 -4.37 19.78
CA LYS A 49 0.64 -5.72 19.19
C LYS A 49 -0.24 -5.77 17.94
N GLN A 50 -1.46 -5.24 18.05
CA GLN A 50 -2.43 -5.25 16.96
C GLN A 50 -1.91 -4.48 15.74
N TRP A 51 -1.36 -3.28 15.96
CA TRP A 51 -0.76 -2.48 14.89
C TRP A 51 0.46 -3.16 14.29
N LEU A 52 1.38 -3.70 15.11
CA LEU A 52 2.60 -4.33 14.63
C LEU A 52 2.28 -5.58 13.79
N GLN A 53 1.34 -6.41 14.24
CA GLN A 53 0.90 -7.58 13.50
C GLN A 53 0.26 -7.19 12.15
N ALA A 54 -0.62 -6.19 12.14
CA ALA A 54 -1.20 -5.67 10.89
C ALA A 54 -0.12 -5.16 9.93
N TYR A 55 0.86 -4.40 10.44
CA TYR A 55 1.96 -3.86 9.66
C TYR A 55 2.88 -4.95 9.10
N GLN A 56 3.25 -5.95 9.92
CA GLN A 56 4.11 -7.07 9.51
C GLN A 56 3.43 -8.03 8.54
N PHE A 57 2.11 -8.15 8.61
CA PHE A 57 1.34 -8.98 7.69
C PHE A 57 1.14 -8.32 6.32
N ALA A 58 1.13 -6.98 6.26
CA ALA A 58 0.82 -6.23 5.04
C ALA A 58 1.64 -6.65 3.79
N PRO A 59 2.96 -6.86 3.85
CA PRO A 59 3.75 -7.26 2.69
C PRO A 59 3.26 -8.53 1.98
N ALA A 60 2.58 -9.44 2.69
CA ALA A 60 2.05 -10.67 2.14
C ALA A 60 1.02 -10.45 1.00
N PHE A 61 0.33 -9.31 0.99
CA PHE A 61 -0.63 -8.97 -0.06
C PHE A 61 -0.32 -7.66 -0.77
N VAL A 62 0.33 -6.68 -0.13
CA VAL A 62 0.62 -5.38 -0.75
C VAL A 62 1.53 -5.53 -1.97
N ALA A 63 2.67 -6.21 -1.85
CA ALA A 63 3.61 -6.34 -2.94
C ALA A 63 3.00 -7.11 -4.13
N PRO A 64 2.35 -8.28 -3.95
CA PRO A 64 1.66 -8.96 -5.04
C PRO A 64 0.62 -8.09 -5.76
N LEU A 65 -0.26 -7.39 -5.03
CA LEU A 65 -1.33 -6.59 -5.64
C LEU A 65 -0.77 -5.38 -6.40
N ILE A 66 0.21 -4.67 -5.85
CA ILE A 66 0.85 -3.53 -6.52
C ILE A 66 1.61 -3.96 -7.76
N LEU A 67 2.38 -5.06 -7.69
CA LEU A 67 3.13 -5.57 -8.83
C LEU A 67 2.20 -6.06 -9.94
N LEU A 68 1.15 -6.83 -9.62
CA LEU A 68 0.17 -7.31 -10.59
C LEU A 68 -0.58 -6.15 -11.26
N GLY A 69 -1.06 -5.18 -10.48
CA GLY A 69 -1.76 -4.01 -10.99
C GLY A 69 -0.87 -3.16 -11.90
N THR A 70 0.37 -2.91 -11.48
CA THR A 70 1.35 -2.13 -12.25
C THR A 70 1.73 -2.85 -13.55
N ALA A 71 2.12 -4.12 -13.47
CA ALA A 71 2.55 -4.89 -14.63
C ALA A 71 1.42 -5.07 -15.66
N SER A 72 0.19 -5.34 -15.20
CA SER A 72 -0.95 -5.54 -16.10
C SER A 72 -1.32 -4.24 -16.82
N ASN A 73 -1.40 -3.12 -16.10
CA ASN A 73 -1.64 -1.81 -16.72
C ASN A 73 -0.49 -1.39 -17.65
N GLY A 74 0.77 -1.63 -17.26
CA GLY A 74 1.93 -1.33 -18.12
C GLY A 74 1.93 -2.15 -19.41
N LEU A 75 1.61 -3.44 -19.33
CA LEU A 75 1.52 -4.31 -20.50
C LEU A 75 0.33 -3.93 -21.40
N LEU A 76 -0.83 -3.62 -20.83
CA LEU A 76 -1.99 -3.11 -21.58
C LEU A 76 -1.67 -1.79 -22.29
N SER A 77 -0.93 -0.88 -21.64
CA SER A 77 -0.46 0.35 -22.29
C SER A 77 0.39 0.07 -23.51
N TYR A 78 1.35 -0.86 -23.40
CA TYR A 78 2.21 -1.28 -24.51
C TYR A 78 1.41 -1.93 -25.65
N LEU A 79 0.51 -2.85 -25.32
CA LEU A 79 -0.28 -3.60 -26.31
C LEU A 79 -1.33 -2.75 -27.03
N THR A 80 -1.78 -1.66 -26.42
CA THR A 80 -2.77 -0.75 -27.01
C THR A 80 -2.14 0.47 -27.69
N ASN A 81 -0.81 0.53 -27.74
CA ASN A 81 -0.09 1.58 -28.42
C ASN A 81 -0.36 1.49 -29.94
N GLY A 82 -0.78 2.60 -30.55
CA GLY A 82 -1.15 2.66 -31.97
C GLY A 82 -2.64 2.41 -32.28
N VAL A 83 -3.46 2.06 -31.29
CA VAL A 83 -4.92 2.07 -31.43
C VAL A 83 -5.40 3.54 -31.39
N PRO A 84 -6.31 4.01 -32.27
CA PRO A 84 -6.86 5.38 -32.24
C PRO A 84 -7.76 5.63 -31.02
N SER A 85 -7.19 5.63 -29.81
CA SER A 85 -7.86 5.87 -28.54
C SER A 85 -6.88 6.42 -27.51
N TYR A 86 -7.38 6.99 -26.41
CA TYR A 86 -6.56 7.39 -25.27
C TYR A 86 -6.19 6.23 -24.33
N SER A 87 -6.57 4.99 -24.67
CA SER A 87 -6.46 3.82 -23.78
C SER A 87 -5.02 3.54 -23.36
N SER A 88 -4.05 3.66 -24.27
CA SER A 88 -2.62 3.43 -23.95
C SER A 88 -2.09 4.41 -22.89
N VAL A 89 -2.45 5.70 -23.00
CA VAL A 89 -2.05 6.74 -22.04
C VAL A 89 -2.74 6.53 -20.70
N LEU A 90 -4.02 6.17 -20.69
CA LEU A 90 -4.77 5.89 -19.46
C LEU A 90 -4.19 4.68 -18.72
N TYR A 91 -3.91 3.57 -19.41
CA TYR A 91 -3.25 2.41 -18.82
C TYR A 91 -1.86 2.75 -18.27
N ALA A 92 -1.05 3.54 -19.00
CA ALA A 92 0.26 4.00 -18.50
C ALA A 92 0.10 4.83 -17.21
N THR A 93 -0.88 5.73 -17.19
CA THR A 93 -1.17 6.58 -16.02
C THR A 93 -1.57 5.73 -14.81
N ALA A 94 -2.46 4.75 -15.00
CA ALA A 94 -2.86 3.82 -13.95
C ALA A 94 -1.66 2.99 -13.43
N ALA A 95 -0.75 2.56 -14.32
CA ALA A 95 0.46 1.84 -13.95
C ALA A 95 1.38 2.72 -13.08
N VAL A 96 1.63 3.96 -13.49
CA VAL A 96 2.48 4.91 -12.75
C VAL A 96 1.89 5.24 -11.37
N LEU A 97 0.58 5.49 -11.30
CA LEU A 97 -0.10 5.74 -10.03
C LEU A 97 0.02 4.54 -9.09
N THR A 98 -0.24 3.33 -9.58
CA THR A 98 -0.10 2.11 -8.77
C THR A 98 1.35 1.89 -8.33
N ALA A 99 2.32 2.08 -9.23
CA ALA A 99 3.75 1.94 -8.94
C ALA A 99 4.24 2.96 -7.89
N SER A 100 3.66 4.17 -7.86
CA SER A 100 4.03 5.25 -6.94
C SER A 100 3.85 4.89 -5.46
N ILE A 101 3.03 3.87 -5.16
CA ILE A 101 2.87 3.33 -3.81
C ILE A 101 4.20 2.81 -3.24
N ILE A 102 5.07 2.26 -4.09
CA ILE A 102 6.38 1.72 -3.67
C ILE A 102 7.28 2.84 -3.11
N PRO A 103 7.64 3.90 -3.86
CA PRO A 103 8.46 4.97 -3.33
C PRO A 103 7.76 5.75 -2.21
N TYR A 104 6.44 5.93 -2.27
CA TYR A 104 5.69 6.53 -1.14
C TYR A 104 5.86 5.72 0.15
N THR A 105 5.80 4.40 0.05
CA THR A 105 6.01 3.52 1.20
C THR A 105 7.46 3.56 1.67
N ALA A 106 8.40 3.27 0.78
CA ALA A 106 9.80 3.07 1.13
C ALA A 106 10.51 4.36 1.56
N LEU A 107 10.17 5.51 0.96
CA LEU A 107 10.91 6.76 1.17
C LEU A 107 10.22 7.70 2.17
N TYR A 108 8.89 7.62 2.30
CA TYR A 108 8.12 8.51 3.16
C TYR A 108 7.58 7.80 4.41
N MET A 109 6.78 6.75 4.25
CA MET A 109 6.14 6.09 5.40
C MET A 109 7.14 5.26 6.22
N GLU A 110 8.02 4.51 5.54
CA GLU A 110 8.91 3.55 6.17
C GLU A 110 9.90 4.20 7.14
N PRO A 111 10.71 5.20 6.73
CA PRO A 111 11.59 5.91 7.65
C PRO A 111 10.87 6.90 8.58
N GLY A 112 9.57 7.12 8.35
CA GLY A 112 8.72 8.01 9.13
C GLY A 112 7.83 7.25 10.09
N VAL A 113 6.51 7.31 9.88
CA VAL A 113 5.50 6.79 10.79
C VAL A 113 5.57 5.27 11.01
N ASN A 114 5.96 4.48 10.01
CA ASN A 114 6.13 3.02 10.20
C ASN A 114 7.33 2.73 11.11
N GLY A 115 8.47 3.37 10.86
CA GLY A 115 9.66 3.26 11.69
C GLY A 115 9.38 3.70 13.13
N ALA A 116 8.72 4.84 13.30
CA ALA A 116 8.29 5.33 14.62
C ALA A 116 7.37 4.32 15.34
N GLY A 117 6.41 3.72 14.62
CA GLY A 117 5.52 2.70 15.18
C GLY A 117 6.26 1.43 15.59
N LYS A 118 7.23 0.98 14.79
CA LYS A 118 8.11 -0.15 15.16
C LYS A 118 8.94 0.16 16.41
N TRP A 119 9.51 1.36 16.49
CA TRP A 119 10.28 1.82 17.65
C TRP A 119 9.42 1.84 18.92
N LYS A 120 8.24 2.46 18.85
CA LYS A 120 7.30 2.49 19.98
C LYS A 120 6.79 1.10 20.35
N ALA A 121 6.55 0.22 19.37
CA ALA A 121 6.16 -1.16 19.63
C ALA A 121 7.26 -1.90 20.38
N GLN A 122 8.53 -1.79 19.98
CA GLN A 122 9.66 -2.35 20.73
C GLN A 122 9.71 -1.80 22.17
N GLU A 123 9.53 -0.50 22.35
CA GLU A 123 9.53 0.13 23.68
C GLU A 123 8.43 -0.44 24.60
N LEU A 124 7.21 -0.60 24.08
CA LEU A 124 6.05 -1.08 24.83
C LEU A 124 6.03 -2.61 25.01
N LEU A 125 6.73 -3.33 24.13
CA LEU A 125 6.77 -4.79 24.06
C LEU A 125 8.16 -5.35 24.41
N ARG A 126 8.95 -4.62 25.20
CA ARG A 126 10.26 -5.10 25.69
C ARG A 126 10.14 -6.51 26.28
N GLY A 127 11.02 -7.41 25.84
CA GLY A 127 10.99 -8.84 26.20
C GLY A 127 10.02 -9.70 25.38
N GLU A 128 9.17 -9.11 24.55
CA GLU A 128 8.26 -9.82 23.62
C GLU A 128 8.56 -9.54 22.15
N PHE A 129 9.09 -8.36 21.82
CA PHE A 129 9.48 -7.96 20.48
C PHE A 129 10.74 -7.09 20.51
N GLU A 130 11.70 -7.41 19.65
CA GLU A 130 12.93 -6.65 19.45
C GLU A 130 13.24 -6.54 17.96
N LEU A 131 13.69 -5.36 17.53
CA LEU A 131 14.14 -5.13 16.16
C LEU A 131 15.50 -5.79 15.94
N GLN A 132 15.66 -6.46 14.80
CA GLN A 132 16.86 -7.22 14.43
C GLN A 132 18.02 -6.33 13.94
N GLY A 133 18.14 -5.11 14.47
CA GLY A 133 19.12 -4.10 14.04
C GLY A 133 18.62 -3.21 12.90
N ALA A 134 19.52 -2.41 12.34
CA ALA A 134 19.20 -1.44 11.29
C ALA A 134 19.12 -2.07 9.89
N GLY A 135 18.19 -1.62 9.05
CA GLY A 135 18.12 -2.05 7.66
C GLY A 135 16.72 -2.00 7.07
N GLN A 136 16.45 -2.83 6.06
CA GLN A 136 15.13 -2.96 5.43
C GLN A 136 14.39 -4.19 5.96
N GLY A 137 13.07 -4.06 6.14
CA GLY A 137 12.20 -5.12 6.61
C GLY A 137 11.21 -4.65 7.66
N THR A 138 10.22 -5.48 7.94
CA THR A 138 9.19 -5.19 8.95
C THR A 138 9.64 -5.49 10.39
N ASP A 139 10.79 -6.13 10.54
CA ASP A 139 11.45 -6.53 11.79
C ASP A 139 12.78 -5.79 12.04
N LYS A 140 13.15 -4.87 11.15
CA LYS A 140 14.34 -4.03 11.28
C LYS A 140 14.01 -2.60 11.63
N ASP A 141 14.94 -1.94 12.28
CA ASP A 141 14.90 -0.52 12.57
C ASP A 141 15.14 0.29 11.30
N THR A 142 14.09 0.98 10.85
CA THR A 142 14.08 1.85 9.66
C THR A 142 13.90 3.32 10.01
N ALA A 143 13.64 3.66 11.28
CA ALA A 143 13.21 4.99 11.67
C ALA A 143 14.35 6.01 11.58
N LYS A 144 14.08 7.18 11.00
CA LYS A 144 14.97 8.34 11.16
C LYS A 144 15.05 8.74 12.63
N VAL A 145 16.19 9.29 13.05
CA VAL A 145 16.44 9.73 14.44
C VAL A 145 15.33 10.65 14.94
N SER A 146 14.92 11.64 14.13
CA SER A 146 13.84 12.57 14.51
C SER A 146 12.49 11.87 14.75
N TRP A 147 12.18 10.81 14.01
CA TRP A 147 10.96 10.03 14.17
C TRP A 147 11.01 9.11 15.40
N LYS A 148 12.18 8.63 15.80
CA LYS A 148 12.36 7.92 17.08
C LYS A 148 12.14 8.85 18.26
N SER A 149 12.80 10.02 18.25
CA SER A 149 12.63 11.03 19.29
C SER A 149 11.18 11.49 19.38
N TRP A 150 10.51 11.69 18.25
CA TRP A 150 9.07 11.97 18.24
C TRP A 150 8.26 10.82 18.85
N ALA A 151 8.52 9.57 18.45
CA ALA A 151 7.83 8.41 18.97
C ALA A 151 7.94 8.33 20.50
N GLU A 152 9.11 8.59 21.08
CA GLU A 152 9.33 8.59 22.53
C GLU A 152 8.43 9.59 23.28
N THR A 153 8.05 10.70 22.63
CA THR A 153 7.19 11.75 23.24
C THR A 153 5.69 11.49 23.13
N VAL A 154 5.24 10.52 22.32
CA VAL A 154 3.82 10.27 22.07
C VAL A 154 3.41 8.85 22.45
N ASP A 155 2.10 8.64 22.61
CA ASP A 155 1.53 7.32 22.83
C ASP A 155 1.37 6.54 21.52
N MET A 156 1.16 5.21 21.64
CA MET A 156 0.94 4.35 20.48
C MET A 156 -0.32 4.75 19.70
N LYS A 157 -1.33 5.31 20.37
CA LYS A 157 -2.56 5.81 19.76
C LYS A 157 -2.25 6.88 18.71
N THR A 158 -1.48 7.91 19.09
CA THR A 158 -1.10 8.99 18.18
C THR A 158 -0.36 8.46 16.95
N ILE A 159 0.54 7.48 17.13
CA ILE A 159 1.27 6.87 16.02
C ILE A 159 0.35 6.06 15.11
N ALA A 160 -0.53 5.22 15.68
CA ALA A 160 -1.47 4.41 14.92
C ALA A 160 -2.47 5.27 14.12
N GLU A 161 -2.96 6.36 14.70
CA GLU A 161 -3.86 7.30 14.02
C GLU A 161 -3.14 8.05 12.90
N LEU A 162 -1.90 8.50 13.12
CA LEU A 162 -1.10 9.12 12.06
C LEU A 162 -0.79 8.12 10.94
N TRP A 163 -0.49 6.86 11.29
CA TRP A 163 -0.29 5.79 10.33
C TRP A 163 -1.54 5.58 9.48
N ALA A 164 -2.73 5.50 10.09
CA ALA A 164 -3.99 5.36 9.36
C ALA A 164 -4.26 6.52 8.40
N LYS A 165 -4.04 7.76 8.85
CA LYS A 165 -4.18 8.96 8.01
C LYS A 165 -3.20 8.95 6.85
N THR A 166 -1.97 8.54 7.10
CA THR A 166 -0.92 8.49 6.07
C THR A 166 -1.16 7.34 5.09
N ASN A 167 -1.65 6.20 5.58
CA ASN A 167 -2.04 5.05 4.78
C ASN A 167 -3.24 5.34 3.88
N ALA A 168 -4.16 6.23 4.29
CA ALA A 168 -5.35 6.59 3.52
C ALA A 168 -5.02 7.14 2.12
N TRP A 169 -3.90 7.84 1.96
CA TRP A 169 -3.44 8.31 0.64
C TRP A 169 -3.26 7.18 -0.37
N ARG A 170 -2.88 5.98 0.10
CA ARG A 170 -2.66 4.84 -0.80
C ARG A 170 -3.95 4.37 -1.46
N TYR A 171 -5.08 4.35 -0.74
CA TYR A 171 -6.37 3.95 -1.35
C TYR A 171 -6.90 5.03 -2.28
N ILE A 172 -6.62 6.31 -2.00
CA ILE A 172 -7.00 7.41 -2.92
C ILE A 172 -6.25 7.22 -4.24
N ILE A 173 -4.93 7.03 -4.19
CA ILE A 173 -4.09 6.82 -5.37
C ILE A 173 -4.54 5.60 -6.17
N THR A 174 -4.74 4.44 -5.51
CA THR A 174 -5.11 3.21 -6.22
C THR A 174 -6.57 3.17 -6.64
N GLY A 175 -7.46 3.88 -5.94
CA GLY A 175 -8.84 4.08 -6.35
C GLY A 175 -8.92 4.90 -7.64
N VAL A 176 -8.16 6.00 -7.73
CA VAL A 176 -8.02 6.78 -8.96
C VAL A 176 -7.41 5.93 -10.08
N ALA A 177 -6.35 5.17 -9.80
CA ALA A 177 -5.74 4.27 -10.78
C ALA A 177 -6.74 3.24 -11.31
N THR A 178 -7.60 2.69 -10.44
CA THR A 178 -8.67 1.75 -10.81
C THR A 178 -9.67 2.39 -11.77
N LEU A 179 -10.15 3.60 -11.47
CA LEU A 179 -11.10 4.31 -12.33
C LEU A 179 -10.50 4.66 -13.70
N ILE A 180 -9.23 5.05 -13.74
CA ILE A 180 -8.50 5.32 -14.98
C ILE A 180 -8.36 4.04 -15.81
N SER A 181 -7.99 2.91 -15.19
CA SER A 181 -7.87 1.62 -15.86
C SER A 181 -9.22 1.13 -16.41
N ALA A 182 -10.30 1.33 -15.64
CA ALA A 182 -11.67 1.01 -16.08
C ALA A 182 -12.09 1.85 -17.28
N THR A 183 -11.78 3.15 -17.24
CA THR A 183 -12.04 4.05 -18.37
C THR A 183 -11.28 3.59 -19.61
N ALA A 184 -9.99 3.27 -19.48
CA ALA A 184 -9.18 2.73 -20.58
C ALA A 184 -9.76 1.44 -21.16
N THR A 185 -10.30 0.57 -20.31
CA THR A 185 -10.91 -0.71 -20.70
C THR A 185 -12.17 -0.49 -21.53
N ILE A 186 -13.01 0.47 -21.12
CA ILE A 186 -14.25 0.81 -21.82
C ILE A 186 -13.96 1.52 -23.14
N THR A 187 -12.99 2.43 -23.19
CA THR A 187 -12.67 3.20 -24.42
C THR A 187 -11.90 2.40 -25.47
N MET A 188 -11.41 1.22 -25.11
CA MET A 188 -10.74 0.29 -26.02
C MET A 188 -11.72 -0.70 -26.68
N ALA A 189 -12.89 -0.91 -26.05
CA ALA A 189 -13.95 -1.80 -26.53
C ALA A 189 -14.77 -1.13 -27.64
#